data_AF-A0A962M116-F1
#
_entry.id   AF-A0A962M116-F1
#
_cell.length_a   1.000
_cell.length_b   1.000
_cell.length_c   1.000
_cell.angle_alpha   90.00
_cell.angle_beta   90.00
_cell.angle_gamma   90.00
#
_symmetry.space_group_name_H-M   'P 1'
#
loop_
_entity.id
_entity.type
_entity.pdbx_description
1 polymer ?
#
loop_
_entity_poly.entity_id
_entity_poly.type
_entity_poly.pdbx_seq_one_letter_code
_entity_poly.pdbx_strand_id
1 'polypeptide(L)'
;IFLAIGILWWFLRRLRATLIIAIAIPISLLATFIVLNTAGRSLNVISLAGLAFAVGMVLDAAIVVLENIVRLREKGLTSTEAALLGSSQVWGAL
;
A
#
# COMPACT_ATOMS: atom_id res chain seq x y z
N ILE A 1 -3.14 14.43 -21.83
CA ILE A 1 -1.95 13.82 -22.48
C ILE A 1 -0.68 14.17 -21.73
N PHE A 2 -0.29 15.44 -21.58
CA PHE A 2 0.89 15.84 -20.78
C PHE A 2 0.85 15.38 -19.31
N LEU A 3 -0.31 15.49 -18.63
CA LEU A 3 -0.52 14.95 -17.28
C LEU A 3 -0.32 13.43 -17.21
N ALA A 4 -0.84 12.70 -18.19
CA ALA A 4 -0.71 11.25 -18.26
C ALA A 4 0.74 10.82 -18.48
N ILE A 5 1.49 11.52 -19.35
CA ILE A 5 2.92 11.29 -19.59
C ILE A 5 3.74 11.61 -18.33
N GLY A 6 3.42 12.70 -17.61
CA GLY A 6 4.09 13.06 -16.36
C GLY A 6 3.87 12.03 -15.25
N ILE A 7 2.64 11.53 -15.10
CA ILE A 7 2.33 10.45 -14.16
C ILE A 7 3.05 9.16 -14.57
N LEU A 8 3.01 8.75 -15.85
CA LEU A 8 3.71 7.56 -16.34
C LEU A 8 5.22 7.61 -16.11
N TRP A 9 5.84 8.77 -16.29
CA TRP A 9 7.27 8.96 -16.07
C TRP A 9 7.64 8.90 -14.58
N TRP A 10 6.80 9.47 -13.71
CA TRP A 10 6.92 9.31 -12.25
C TRP A 10 6.74 7.84 -11.84
N PHE A 11 5.81 7.13 -12.49
CA PHE A 11 5.48 5.73 -12.25
C PHE A 11 6.58 4.75 -12.71
N LEU A 12 7.21 5.01 -13.87
CA LEU A 12 8.29 4.17 -14.41
C LEU A 12 9.50 4.10 -13.48
N ARG A 13 9.68 5.10 -12.62
CA ARG A 13 10.76 5.16 -11.63
C ARG A 13 10.52 4.27 -10.40
N ARG A 14 9.28 3.82 -10.15
CA ARG A 14 8.90 2.98 -9.00
C ARG A 14 7.92 1.84 -9.36
N LEU A 15 8.15 1.14 -10.48
CA LEU A 15 7.34 -0.03 -10.91
C LEU A 15 7.10 -1.07 -9.81
N ARG A 16 8.06 -1.24 -8.89
CA ARG A 16 7.97 -2.19 -7.77
C ARG A 16 6.87 -1.80 -6.77
N ALA A 17 6.76 -0.51 -6.42
CA ALA A 17 5.76 -0.03 -5.48
C ALA A 17 4.35 -0.13 -6.08
N THR A 18 4.21 0.25 -7.34
CA THR A 18 2.96 0.07 -8.10
C THR A 18 2.47 -1.36 -8.10
N LEU A 19 3.34 -2.33 -8.41
CA LEU A 19 2.92 -3.73 -8.52
C LEU A 19 2.39 -4.26 -7.18
N ILE A 20 3.02 -3.85 -6.08
CA ILE A 20 2.61 -4.23 -4.73
C ILE A 20 1.23 -3.63 -4.42
N ILE A 21 0.99 -2.37 -4.76
CA ILE A 21 -0.31 -1.70 -4.59
C ILE A 21 -1.40 -2.39 -5.44
N ALA A 22 -1.09 -2.70 -6.70
CA ALA A 22 -2.04 -3.33 -7.62
C ALA A 22 -2.51 -4.71 -7.13
N ILE A 23 -1.66 -5.43 -6.39
CA ILE A 23 -2.01 -6.70 -5.75
C ILE A 23 -2.68 -6.47 -4.38
N ALA A 24 -2.26 -5.46 -3.62
CA ALA A 24 -2.81 -5.18 -2.29
C ALA A 24 -4.28 -4.75 -2.34
N ILE A 25 -4.67 -3.89 -3.28
CA ILE A 25 -6.05 -3.40 -3.43
C ILE A 25 -7.08 -4.55 -3.53
N PRO A 26 -6.97 -5.50 -4.47
CA PRO A 26 -7.94 -6.59 -4.58
C PRO A 26 -7.96 -7.49 -3.34
N ILE A 27 -6.82 -7.71 -2.68
CA ILE A 27 -6.74 -8.48 -1.42
C ILE A 27 -7.50 -7.75 -0.30
N SER A 28 -7.27 -6.45 -0.11
CA SER A 28 -7.96 -5.63 0.90
C SER A 28 -9.47 -5.57 0.66
N LEU A 29 -9.90 -5.50 -0.60
CA LEU A 29 -11.32 -5.55 -0.97
C LEU A 29 -11.93 -6.90 -0.59
N LEU A 30 -11.30 -8.01 -1.00
CA LEU A 30 -11.74 -9.36 -0.66
C LEU A 30 -11.90 -9.56 0.85
N ALA A 31 -10.89 -9.16 1.62
CA ALA A 31 -10.92 -9.23 3.08
C ALA A 31 -12.11 -8.45 3.64
N THR A 32 -12.36 -7.25 3.12
CA THR A 32 -13.49 -6.44 3.60
C THR A 32 -14.84 -7.04 3.23
N PHE A 33 -14.99 -7.57 2.02
CA PHE A 33 -16.21 -8.28 1.59
C PHE A 33 -16.52 -9.47 2.51
N ILE A 34 -15.50 -10.26 2.89
CA ILE A 34 -15.65 -11.37 3.83
C ILE A 34 -16.16 -10.85 5.18
N VAL A 35 -15.54 -9.81 5.73
CA VAL A 35 -15.92 -9.22 7.03
C VAL A 35 -17.36 -8.67 6.98
N LEU A 36 -17.73 -7.91 5.95
CA LEU A 36 -19.08 -7.38 5.75
C LEU A 36 -20.12 -8.49 5.66
N ASN A 37 -19.82 -9.56 4.91
CA ASN A 37 -20.69 -10.72 4.79
C ASN A 37 -20.89 -11.42 6.14
N THR A 38 -19.82 -11.63 6.92
CA THR A 38 -19.92 -12.22 8.26
C THR A 38 -20.65 -11.31 9.27
N ALA A 39 -20.57 -9.99 9.10
CA ALA A 39 -21.26 -9.01 9.94
C ALA A 39 -22.73 -8.80 9.54
N GLY A 40 -23.23 -9.48 8.50
CA GLY A 40 -24.60 -9.34 7.98
C GLY A 40 -24.91 -7.93 7.45
N ARG A 41 -23.88 -7.15 7.11
CA ARG A 41 -24.00 -5.76 6.64
C ARG A 41 -23.81 -5.73 5.13
N SER A 42 -24.73 -5.09 4.42
CA SER A 42 -24.58 -4.85 2.97
C SER A 42 -23.62 -3.70 2.70
N LEU A 43 -23.05 -3.68 1.50
CA LEU A 43 -22.30 -2.53 1.01
C LEU A 43 -23.26 -1.38 0.71
N ASN A 44 -23.20 -0.34 1.53
CA ASN A 44 -23.86 0.94 1.26
C ASN A 44 -22.81 2.02 0.93
N VAL A 45 -23.26 3.20 0.49
CA VAL A 45 -22.39 4.33 0.13
C VAL A 45 -21.51 4.78 1.30
N ILE A 46 -22.01 4.75 2.53
CA ILE A 46 -21.26 5.09 3.76
C ILE A 46 -20.16 4.04 4.01
N SER A 47 -20.46 2.76 3.86
CA SER A 47 -19.49 1.66 3.99
C SER A 47 -18.44 1.71 2.89
N LEU A 48 -18.83 2.06 1.66
CA LEU A 48 -17.90 2.21 0.53
C LEU A 48 -16.97 3.43 0.73
N ALA A 49 -17.49 4.54 1.26
CA ALA A 49 -16.69 5.69 1.65
C ALA A 49 -15.70 5.36 2.77
N GLY A 50 -16.15 4.66 3.82
CA GLY A 50 -15.28 4.21 4.91
C GLY A 50 -14.20 3.22 4.44
N LEU A 51 -14.55 2.32 3.52
CA LEU A 51 -13.61 1.40 2.91
C LEU A 51 -12.55 2.15 2.07
N ALA A 52 -12.96 3.10 1.23
CA ALA A 52 -12.01 3.88 0.44
C ALA A 52 -11.00 4.64 1.33
N PHE A 53 -11.48 5.21 2.44
CA PHE A 53 -10.64 5.89 3.42
C PHE A 53 -9.68 4.94 4.15
N ALA A 54 -10.19 3.81 4.66
CA ALA A 54 -9.38 2.82 5.36
C ALA A 54 -8.29 2.22 4.45
N VAL A 55 -8.66 1.88 3.22
CA VAL A 55 -7.73 1.37 2.21
C VAL A 55 -6.64 2.40 1.92
N GLY A 56 -6.99 3.67 1.75
CA GLY A 56 -6.02 4.75 1.53
C GLY A 56 -4.98 4.87 2.67
N MET A 57 -5.43 4.95 3.91
CA MET A 57 -4.51 5.06 5.06
C MET A 57 -3.57 3.85 5.19
N VAL A 58 -4.08 2.64 4.99
CA VAL A 58 -3.26 1.42 5.05
C VAL A 58 -2.24 1.38 3.91
N LEU A 59 -2.63 1.81 2.72
CA LEU A 59 -1.75 1.90 1.56
C LEU A 59 -0.64 2.93 1.76
N ASP A 60 -0.96 4.11 2.26
CA ASP A 60 0.04 5.15 2.51
C ASP A 60 1.11 4.65 3.49
N ALA A 61 0.69 4.02 4.59
CA ALA A 61 1.60 3.40 5.55
C ALA A 61 2.47 2.30 4.91
N ALA A 62 1.85 1.40 4.15
CA ALA A 62 2.56 0.31 3.48
C ALA A 62 3.58 0.80 2.44
N ILE A 63 3.24 1.87 1.70
CA ILE A 63 4.12 2.48 0.70
C ILE A 63 5.35 3.10 1.38
N VAL A 64 5.17 3.83 2.48
CA VAL A 64 6.28 4.43 3.23
C VAL A 64 7.22 3.36 3.77
N VAL A 65 6.69 2.29 4.36
CA VAL A 65 7.49 1.15 4.85
C VAL A 65 8.25 0.49 3.70
N LEU A 66 7.57 0.16 2.60
CA LEU A 66 8.19 -0.48 1.44
C LEU A 66 9.30 0.39 0.84
N GLU A 67 9.06 1.69 0.69
CA GLU A 67 10.05 2.62 0.15
C GLU A 67 11.30 2.68 1.05
N ASN A 68 11.11 2.63 2.36
CA ASN A 68 12.22 2.57 3.30
C ASN A 68 12.99 1.25 3.21
N ILE A 69 12.30 0.11 3.09
CA ILE A 69 12.92 -1.21 2.87
C ILE A 69 13.75 -1.21 1.58
N VAL A 70 13.18 -0.69 0.48
CA VAL A 70 13.88 -0.60 -0.81
C VAL A 70 15.10 0.31 -0.70
N ARG A 71 14.98 1.46 -0.03
CA ARG A 71 16.10 2.38 0.24
C ARG A 71 17.22 1.71 1.04
N LEU A 72 16.88 0.92 2.06
CA LEU A 72 17.87 0.17 2.85
C LEU A 72 18.54 -0.94 2.04
N ARG A 73 17.77 -1.63 1.18
CA ARG A 73 18.31 -2.63 0.26
C ARG A 73 19.27 -2.01 -0.76
N GLU A 74 18.98 -0.81 -1.25
CA GLU A 74 19.89 -0.05 -2.14
C GLU A 74 21.17 0.40 -1.43
N LYS A 75 21.17 0.49 -0.09
CA LYS A 75 22.37 0.74 0.73
C LYS A 75 23.22 -0.50 1.00
N GLY A 76 22.85 -1.67 0.45
CA GLY A 76 23.62 -2.91 0.53
C GLY A 76 23.17 -3.88 1.62
N LEU A 77 22.08 -3.60 2.34
CA LEU A 77 21.52 -4.54 3.33
C LEU A 77 20.85 -5.74 2.66
N THR A 78 20.92 -6.91 3.31
CA THR A 78 20.22 -8.10 2.85
C THR A 78 18.71 -7.90 2.93
N SER A 79 17.92 -8.60 2.11
CA SER A 79 16.45 -8.42 2.07
C SER A 79 15.79 -8.60 3.44
N THR A 80 16.30 -9.51 4.26
CA THR A 80 15.81 -9.77 5.63
C THR A 80 16.15 -8.63 6.58
N GLU A 81 17.39 -8.14 6.56
CA GLU A 81 17.81 -7.02 7.41
C GLU A 81 17.10 -5.72 7.01
N ALA A 82 16.98 -5.47 5.70
CA ALA A 82 16.28 -4.32 5.16
C ALA A 82 14.79 -4.32 5.53
N ALA A 83 14.14 -5.49 5.54
CA ALA A 83 12.76 -5.62 6.00
C ALA A 83 12.62 -5.31 7.50
N LEU A 84 13.49 -5.89 8.33
CA LEU A 84 13.45 -5.73 9.79
C LEU A 84 13.73 -4.28 10.24
N LEU A 85 14.81 -3.68 9.69
CA LEU A 85 15.18 -2.29 9.96
C LEU A 85 14.21 -1.30 9.31
N GLY A 86 13.74 -1.63 8.11
CA GLY A 86 12.81 -0.80 7.36
C GLY A 86 11.48 -0.64 8.08
N SER A 87 10.94 -1.72 8.64
CA SER A 87 9.72 -1.67 9.45
C SER A 87 9.94 -0.97 10.79
N SER A 88 11.06 -1.22 11.49
CA SER A 88 11.29 -0.65 12.82
C SER A 88 11.52 0.86 12.79
N GLN A 89 12.13 1.39 11.73
CA GLN A 89 12.35 2.83 11.55
C GLN A 89 11.06 3.60 11.29
N VAL A 90 10.09 2.98 10.60
CA VAL A 90 8.83 3.63 10.23
C VAL A 90 7.75 3.41 11.31
N TRP A 91 7.90 2.39 12.15
CA TRP A 91 6.96 2.07 13.23
C TRP A 91 6.67 3.24 14.18
N GLY A 92 7.68 4.05 14.52
CA GLY A 92 7.48 5.21 15.40
C GLY A 92 6.83 6.43 14.71
N ALA A 93 6.68 6.38 13.38
CA ALA A 93 6.12 7.46 12.57
C ALA A 93 4.69 7.16 12.07
N LEU A 94 4.18 5.95 12.32
CA LEU A 94 2.82 5.47 12.01
C LEU A 94 1.95 5.44 13.27
#